data_AF-A0ABD1S2Z5-F1
#
_entry.id   AF-A0ABD1S2Z5-F1
#
_cell.length_a   1.000
_cell.length_b   1.000
_cell.length_c   1.000
_cell.angle_alpha   90.00
_cell.angle_beta   90.00
_cell.angle_gamma   90.00
#
_symmetry.space_group_name_H-M   'P 1'
#
loop_
_entity.id
_entity.type
_entity.pdbx_description
1 polymer ?
#
loop_
_entity_poly.entity_id
_entity_poly.type
_entity_poly.pdbx_seq_one_letter_code
_entity_poly.pdbx_strand_id
1 'polypeptide(L)'
;MQEGNPMLTDRVWEALVKSFASQMKSVFIASSFVKEIFTVGYPKLLSTIENLLERISRDTDVKGVPPSLSLEGNEQMIAAIEIFQTAFLGLCLSRLSDLINSVFNMSSRGTVPSKEHISRIISRIQEGIEAVQMDARLTLLVLREISKVLLLLAERAEYQISIGPEARQITGPATPLQIKNFTLSQHLQLPKTARDPCMCNIDNSKTADCCFRYSIPCSWYNIWCCL
;
A
#
# COMPACT_ATOMS: atom_id res chain seq x y z
N MET A 1 13.36 48.12 -17.46
CA MET A 1 12.53 47.00 -16.97
C MET A 1 13.08 46.65 -15.60
N GLN A 2 12.31 46.86 -14.53
CA GLN A 2 12.78 46.50 -13.18
C GLN A 2 12.76 44.98 -13.03
N GLU A 3 13.95 44.38 -13.05
CA GLU A 3 14.19 43.04 -12.49
C GLU A 3 13.75 43.07 -11.01
N GLY A 4 12.84 42.17 -10.62
CA GLY A 4 12.64 41.84 -9.20
C GLY A 4 11.22 41.82 -8.66
N ASN A 5 10.19 42.23 -9.42
CA ASN A 5 8.80 42.03 -8.97
C ASN A 5 8.23 40.71 -9.54
N PRO A 6 7.88 39.72 -8.69
CA PRO A 6 7.24 38.50 -9.15
C PRO A 6 5.95 38.84 -9.90
N MET A 7 5.61 38.04 -10.93
CA MET A 7 4.41 38.30 -11.73
C MET A 7 3.18 38.22 -10.83
N LEU A 8 2.10 38.90 -11.21
CA LEU A 8 0.84 38.86 -10.45
C LEU A 8 0.34 37.41 -10.27
N THR A 9 0.51 36.58 -11.30
CA THR A 9 0.20 35.15 -11.30
C THR A 9 0.99 34.41 -10.22
N ASP A 10 2.28 34.68 -10.09
CA ASP A 10 3.14 34.05 -9.08
C ASP A 10 2.67 34.39 -7.66
N ARG A 11 2.35 35.67 -7.42
CA ARG A 11 1.88 36.14 -6.10
C ARG A 11 0.53 35.55 -5.72
N VAL A 12 -0.40 35.47 -6.69
CA VAL A 12 -1.73 34.88 -6.47
C VAL A 12 -1.58 33.39 -6.20
N TRP A 13 -0.74 32.69 -6.95
CA TRP A 13 -0.51 31.27 -6.79
C TRP A 13 0.17 30.94 -5.46
N GLU A 14 1.21 31.68 -5.08
CA GLU A 14 1.88 31.52 -3.79
C GLU A 14 0.88 31.72 -2.63
N ALA A 15 0.06 32.78 -2.69
CA ALA A 15 -0.95 33.04 -1.67
C ALA A 15 -2.01 31.92 -1.60
N LEU A 16 -2.42 31.38 -2.75
CA LEU A 16 -3.37 30.28 -2.84
C LEU A 16 -2.80 29.01 -2.22
N VAL A 17 -1.62 28.57 -2.65
CA VAL A 17 -0.93 27.38 -2.15
C VAL A 17 -0.69 27.50 -0.64
N LYS A 18 -0.19 28.64 -0.17
CA LYS A 18 0.05 28.89 1.25
C LYS A 18 -1.24 28.81 2.07
N SER A 19 -2.32 29.41 1.57
CA SER A 19 -3.62 29.37 2.23
C SER A 19 -4.17 27.95 2.27
N PHE A 20 -4.12 27.24 1.15
CA PHE A 20 -4.56 25.85 1.04
C PHE A 20 -3.77 24.93 1.98
N ALA A 21 -2.44 25.00 1.97
CA ALA A 21 -1.57 24.21 2.84
C ALA A 21 -1.85 24.50 4.33
N SER A 22 -2.03 25.76 4.70
CA SER A 22 -2.41 26.15 6.06
C SER A 22 -3.75 25.53 6.47
N GLN A 23 -4.75 25.57 5.60
CA GLN A 23 -6.06 24.98 5.87
C GLN A 23 -6.00 23.45 5.97
N MET A 24 -5.32 22.77 5.04
CA MET A 24 -5.16 21.31 5.07
C MET A 24 -4.45 20.84 6.34
N LYS A 25 -3.41 21.56 6.76
CA LYS A 25 -2.72 21.29 8.02
C LYS A 25 -3.60 21.56 9.23
N SER A 26 -4.31 22.69 9.25
CA SER A 26 -5.23 23.06 10.34
C SER A 26 -6.32 22.00 10.52
N VAL A 27 -6.96 21.60 9.42
CA VAL A 27 -7.99 20.54 9.40
C VAL A 27 -7.45 19.21 9.93
N PHE A 28 -6.24 18.83 9.52
CA PHE A 28 -5.62 17.59 9.98
C PHE A 28 -5.37 17.56 11.50
N ILE A 29 -5.05 18.70 12.10
CA ILE A 29 -4.74 18.81 13.54
C ILE A 29 -6.01 19.01 14.37
N ALA A 30 -6.91 19.88 13.92
CA ALA A 30 -8.02 20.37 14.73
C ALA A 30 -9.24 19.44 14.76
N SER A 31 -9.45 18.61 13.72
CA SER A 31 -10.65 17.78 13.60
C SER A 31 -10.31 16.33 13.30
N SER A 32 -10.55 15.44 14.28
CA SER A 32 -10.38 13.99 14.11
C SER A 32 -11.33 13.43 13.04
N PHE A 33 -12.59 13.87 13.04
CA PHE A 33 -13.58 13.44 12.06
C PHE A 33 -13.17 13.82 10.62
N VAL A 34 -12.84 15.10 10.39
CA VAL A 34 -12.48 15.55 9.04
C VAL A 34 -11.14 14.95 8.60
N LYS A 35 -10.19 14.80 9.54
CA LYS A 35 -8.95 14.05 9.30
C LYS A 35 -9.23 12.63 8.81
N GLU A 36 -10.12 11.90 9.47
CA GLU A 36 -10.46 10.53 9.10
C GLU A 36 -11.10 10.47 7.72
N ILE A 37 -12.05 11.37 7.42
CA ILE A 37 -12.70 11.45 6.10
C ILE A 37 -11.68 11.67 4.98
N PHE A 38 -10.78 12.65 5.13
CA PHE A 38 -9.74 12.88 4.12
C PHE A 38 -8.68 11.77 4.07
N THR A 39 -8.42 11.08 5.18
CA THR A 39 -7.51 9.94 5.21
C THR A 39 -8.07 8.78 4.39
N VAL A 40 -9.32 8.39 4.63
CA VAL A 40 -9.99 7.32 3.88
C VAL A 40 -10.23 7.73 2.42
N GLY A 41 -10.59 9.00 2.19
CA GLY A 41 -10.83 9.57 0.87
C GLY A 41 -9.58 10.02 0.11
N TYR A 42 -8.37 9.78 0.64
CA TYR A 42 -7.13 10.32 0.06
C TYR A 42 -6.92 10.00 -1.43
N PRO A 43 -7.15 8.77 -1.93
CA PRO A 43 -6.97 8.49 -3.36
C PRO A 43 -7.84 9.39 -4.27
N LYS A 44 -9.08 9.63 -3.84
CA LYS A 44 -10.00 10.51 -4.56
C LYS A 44 -9.62 11.99 -4.42
N LEU A 45 -9.13 12.40 -3.26
CA LEU A 45 -8.62 13.75 -3.03
C LEU A 45 -7.44 14.05 -3.96
N LEU A 46 -6.46 13.15 -4.02
CA LEU A 46 -5.29 13.27 -4.88
C LEU A 46 -5.70 13.44 -6.35
N SER A 47 -6.51 12.50 -6.86
CA SER A 47 -7.02 12.57 -8.23
C SER A 47 -7.80 13.87 -8.51
N THR A 48 -8.58 14.37 -7.55
CA THR A 48 -9.32 15.63 -7.72
C THR A 48 -8.39 16.83 -7.85
N ILE A 49 -7.32 16.89 -7.04
CA ILE A 49 -6.32 17.96 -7.11
C ILE A 49 -5.52 17.87 -8.40
N GLU A 50 -5.04 16.70 -8.79
CA GLU A 50 -4.31 16.50 -10.03
C GLU A 50 -5.14 16.90 -11.25
N ASN A 51 -6.40 16.47 -11.32
CA ASN A 51 -7.33 16.88 -12.38
C ASN A 51 -7.57 18.40 -12.39
N LEU A 52 -7.64 19.04 -11.22
CA LEU A 52 -7.78 20.50 -11.14
C LEU A 52 -6.53 21.20 -11.68
N LEU A 53 -5.34 20.77 -11.27
CA LEU A 53 -4.07 21.34 -11.73
C LEU A 53 -3.87 21.14 -13.23
N GLU A 54 -4.20 19.95 -13.75
CA GLU A 54 -4.13 19.66 -15.18
C GLU A 54 -5.09 20.56 -15.98
N ARG A 55 -6.32 20.74 -15.51
CA ARG A 55 -7.29 21.63 -16.15
C ARG A 55 -6.82 23.08 -16.16
N ILE A 56 -6.34 23.59 -15.03
CA ILE A 56 -5.79 24.96 -14.97
C ILE A 56 -4.61 25.08 -15.93
N SER A 57 -3.70 24.10 -15.97
CA SER A 57 -2.54 24.13 -16.87
C SER A 57 -2.97 24.16 -18.33
N ARG A 58 -4.01 23.39 -18.69
CA ARG A 58 -4.53 23.32 -20.06
C ARG A 58 -5.29 24.59 -20.47
N ASP A 59 -6.15 25.08 -19.58
CA ASP A 59 -7.01 26.24 -19.86
C ASP A 59 -6.21 27.56 -19.88
N THR A 60 -5.01 27.56 -19.30
CA THR A 60 -4.11 28.73 -19.26
C THR A 60 -2.94 28.63 -20.24
N ASP A 61 -2.87 27.57 -21.05
CA ASP A 61 -1.87 27.40 -22.12
C ASP A 61 -2.22 28.27 -23.33
N VAL A 62 -1.80 29.55 -23.27
CA VAL A 62 -2.00 30.52 -24.33
C VAL A 62 -0.67 30.82 -25.00
N LYS A 63 -0.61 30.66 -26.33
CA LYS A 63 0.60 30.94 -27.11
C LYS A 63 1.16 32.33 -26.82
N GLY A 64 2.43 32.38 -26.41
CA GLY A 64 3.15 33.63 -26.13
C GLY A 64 2.93 34.19 -24.72
N VAL A 65 2.15 33.52 -23.86
CA VAL A 65 1.98 33.87 -22.45
C VAL A 65 2.66 32.81 -21.58
N PRO A 66 3.44 33.19 -20.54
CA PRO A 66 3.98 32.23 -19.59
C PRO A 66 2.88 31.39 -18.93
N PRO A 67 3.13 30.09 -18.64
CA PRO A 67 2.16 29.25 -17.94
C PRO A 67 1.68 29.91 -16.66
N SER A 68 0.37 29.89 -16.41
CA SER A 68 -0.19 30.47 -15.18
C SER A 68 0.14 29.64 -13.93
N LEU A 69 0.55 28.39 -14.13
CA LEU A 69 1.03 27.47 -13.10
C LEU A 69 2.53 27.23 -13.27
N SER A 70 3.29 27.45 -12.21
CA SER A 70 4.66 26.95 -12.13
C SER A 70 4.67 25.48 -11.72
N LEU A 71 5.69 24.73 -12.18
CA LEU A 71 5.89 23.34 -11.78
C LEU A 71 6.01 23.20 -10.24
N GLU A 72 6.82 24.08 -9.64
CA GLU A 72 6.98 24.20 -8.17
C GLU A 72 5.62 24.41 -7.48
N GLY A 73 4.78 25.26 -8.06
CA GLY A 73 3.45 25.53 -7.57
C GLY A 73 2.54 24.30 -7.52
N ASN A 74 2.60 23.46 -8.54
CA ASN A 74 1.87 22.19 -8.58
C ASN A 74 2.38 21.23 -7.51
N GLU A 75 3.70 21.09 -7.40
CA GLU A 75 4.33 20.22 -6.41
C GLU A 75 3.97 20.64 -4.98
N GLN A 76 3.96 21.95 -4.68
CA GLN A 76 3.56 22.45 -3.37
C GLN A 76 2.08 22.20 -3.04
N MET A 77 1.19 22.26 -4.04
CA MET A 77 -0.23 21.93 -3.84
C MET A 77 -0.43 20.44 -3.52
N ILE A 78 0.32 19.56 -4.18
CA ILE A 78 0.31 18.12 -3.87
C ILE A 78 0.94 17.87 -2.49
N ALA A 79 2.06 18.53 -2.17
CA ALA A 79 2.73 18.44 -0.87
C ALA A 79 1.79 18.86 0.29
N ALA A 80 0.91 19.84 0.06
CA ALA A 80 -0.07 20.29 1.04
C ALA A 80 -1.03 19.18 1.53
N ILE A 81 -1.24 18.14 0.72
CA ILE A 81 -2.10 16.99 1.08
C ILE A 81 -1.32 15.73 1.48
N GLU A 82 0.01 15.72 1.44
CA GLU A 82 0.83 14.53 1.78
C GLU A 82 0.68 14.08 3.24
N ILE A 83 0.23 14.96 4.13
CA ILE A 83 -0.09 14.60 5.51
C ILE A 83 -1.22 13.55 5.58
N PHE A 84 -2.18 13.61 4.66
CA PHE A 84 -3.24 12.62 4.51
C PHE A 84 -2.75 11.36 3.80
N GLN A 85 -1.80 11.46 2.87
CA GLN A 85 -1.13 10.29 2.27
C GLN A 85 -0.48 9.43 3.35
N THR A 86 0.28 10.06 4.24
CA THR A 86 0.99 9.37 5.32
C THR A 86 0.01 8.68 6.27
N ALA A 87 -1.08 9.37 6.62
CA ALA A 87 -2.14 8.79 7.44
C ALA A 87 -2.86 7.63 6.72
N PHE A 88 -3.10 7.74 5.41
CA PHE A 88 -3.75 6.72 4.60
C PHE A 88 -2.89 5.45 4.51
N LEU A 89 -1.58 5.60 4.24
CA LEU A 89 -0.65 4.49 4.22
C LEU A 89 -0.55 3.80 5.59
N GLY A 90 -0.50 4.58 6.67
CA GLY A 90 -0.56 4.06 8.04
C GLY A 90 -1.84 3.27 8.33
N LEU A 91 -2.99 3.76 7.84
CA LEU A 91 -4.29 3.09 7.95
C LEU A 91 -4.33 1.78 7.15
N CYS A 92 -3.77 1.76 5.94
CA CYS A 92 -3.67 0.55 5.11
C CYS A 92 -2.82 -0.52 5.81
N LEU A 93 -1.65 -0.12 6.33
CA LEU A 93 -0.77 -0.98 7.09
C LEU A 93 -1.45 -1.53 8.35
N SER A 94 -2.10 -0.67 9.16
CA SER A 94 -2.72 -1.11 10.42
C SER A 94 -3.87 -2.08 10.18
N ARG A 95 -4.81 -1.75 9.29
CA ARG A 95 -5.98 -2.60 9.02
C ARG A 95 -5.60 -3.99 8.54
N LEU A 96 -4.59 -4.09 7.69
CA LEU A 96 -4.10 -5.39 7.21
C LEU A 96 -3.30 -6.14 8.28
N SER A 97 -2.48 -5.44 9.07
CA SER A 97 -1.73 -6.04 10.17
C SER A 97 -2.66 -6.59 11.25
N ASP A 98 -3.70 -5.85 11.62
CA ASP A 98 -4.73 -6.28 12.57
C ASP A 98 -5.50 -7.50 12.06
N LEU A 99 -5.83 -7.53 10.77
CA LEU A 99 -6.46 -8.69 10.14
C LEU A 99 -5.55 -9.92 10.25
N ILE A 100 -4.26 -9.81 9.92
CA ILE A 100 -3.30 -10.91 10.06
C ILE A 100 -3.20 -11.37 11.51
N ASN A 101 -3.08 -10.43 12.46
CA ASN A 101 -2.97 -10.76 13.88
C ASN A 101 -4.23 -11.45 14.42
N SER A 102 -5.40 -11.10 13.89
CA SER A 102 -6.66 -11.76 14.24
C SER A 102 -6.75 -13.19 13.67
N VAL A 103 -6.24 -13.40 12.45
CA VAL A 103 -6.22 -14.72 11.78
C VAL A 103 -5.18 -15.64 12.41
N PHE A 104 -4.02 -15.10 12.77
CA PHE A 104 -2.91 -15.80 13.41
C PHE A 104 -2.84 -15.41 14.89
N ASN A 105 -3.75 -15.97 15.70
CA ASN A 105 -3.74 -15.74 17.13
C ASN A 105 -2.45 -16.31 17.76
N MET A 106 -1.63 -15.42 18.32
CA MET A 106 -0.34 -15.75 18.94
C MET A 106 -0.46 -16.57 20.23
N SER A 107 -1.61 -16.50 20.91
CA SER A 107 -1.84 -17.24 22.15
C SER A 107 -2.07 -18.74 21.92
N SER A 108 -2.39 -19.16 20.69
CA SER A 108 -2.70 -20.55 20.35
C SER A 108 -1.87 -21.03 19.16
N ARG A 109 -0.70 -21.64 19.41
CA ARG A 109 0.10 -22.38 18.41
C ARG A 109 -0.61 -23.64 17.85
N GLY A 110 -1.88 -23.87 18.19
CA GLY A 110 -2.62 -25.08 17.82
C GLY A 110 -3.55 -24.92 16.62
N THR A 111 -3.98 -23.70 16.30
CA THR A 111 -5.03 -23.46 15.30
C THR A 111 -4.45 -22.97 13.98
N VAL A 112 -4.68 -23.73 12.91
CA VAL A 112 -4.33 -23.30 11.54
C VAL A 112 -5.44 -22.40 11.00
N PRO A 113 -5.12 -21.26 10.37
CA PRO A 113 -6.10 -20.44 9.67
C PRO A 113 -6.91 -21.25 8.66
N SER A 114 -8.22 -21.05 8.61
CA SER A 114 -9.07 -21.67 7.60
C SER A 114 -8.86 -21.03 6.22
N LYS A 115 -9.27 -21.74 5.15
CA LYS A 115 -9.29 -21.18 3.79
C LYS A 115 -10.05 -19.85 3.71
N GLU A 116 -11.14 -19.71 4.46
CA GLU A 116 -11.94 -18.49 4.50
C GLU A 116 -11.16 -17.31 5.09
N HIS A 117 -10.36 -17.55 6.15
CA HIS A 117 -9.49 -16.52 6.71
C HIS A 117 -8.46 -16.04 5.69
N ILE A 118 -7.87 -16.96 4.92
CA ILE A 118 -6.91 -16.62 3.86
C ILE A 118 -7.59 -15.83 2.73
N SER A 119 -8.79 -16.25 2.31
CA SER A 119 -9.58 -15.51 1.32
C SER A 119 -9.88 -14.07 1.77
N ARG A 120 -10.22 -13.85 3.04
CA ARG A 120 -10.43 -12.50 3.59
C ARG A 120 -9.17 -11.63 3.50
N ILE A 121 -7.99 -12.19 3.78
CA ILE A 121 -6.72 -11.47 3.62
C ILE A 121 -6.50 -11.07 2.16
N ILE A 122 -6.70 -12.00 1.22
CA ILE A 122 -6.53 -11.76 -0.21
C ILE A 122 -7.49 -10.68 -0.71
N SER A 123 -8.79 -10.78 -0.39
CA SER A 123 -9.79 -9.78 -0.77
C SER A 123 -9.44 -8.40 -0.23
N ARG A 124 -8.97 -8.32 1.02
CA ARG A 124 -8.60 -7.03 1.63
C ARG A 124 -7.38 -6.38 0.96
N ILE A 125 -6.41 -7.20 0.52
CA ILE A 125 -5.26 -6.73 -0.27
C ILE A 125 -5.75 -6.21 -1.63
N GLN A 126 -6.63 -6.95 -2.30
CA GLN A 126 -7.17 -6.58 -3.61
C GLN A 126 -7.95 -5.27 -3.55
N GLU A 127 -8.86 -5.10 -2.58
CA GLU A 127 -9.57 -3.83 -2.34
C GLU A 127 -8.60 -2.66 -2.14
N GLY A 128 -7.49 -2.90 -1.44
CA GLY A 128 -6.45 -1.89 -1.22
C GLY A 128 -5.76 -1.44 -2.51
N ILE A 129 -5.53 -2.35 -3.44
CA ILE A 129 -4.93 -2.08 -4.75
C ILE A 129 -5.95 -1.39 -5.67
N GLU A 130 -7.18 -1.89 -5.74
CA GLU A 130 -8.26 -1.32 -6.54
C GLU A 130 -8.59 0.12 -6.15
N ALA A 131 -8.43 0.48 -4.87
CA ALA A 131 -8.65 1.85 -4.39
C ALA A 131 -7.64 2.88 -4.94
N VAL A 132 -6.47 2.43 -5.43
CA VAL A 132 -5.35 3.31 -5.84
C VAL A 132 -4.84 3.07 -7.25
N GLN A 133 -5.34 2.04 -7.94
CA GLN A 133 -4.85 1.60 -9.26
C GLN A 133 -4.83 2.67 -10.36
N MET A 134 -5.57 3.77 -10.20
CA MET A 134 -5.58 4.88 -11.15
C MET A 134 -4.38 5.82 -11.01
N ASP A 135 -3.62 5.71 -9.92
CA ASP A 135 -2.41 6.48 -9.65
C ASP A 135 -1.22 5.52 -9.43
N ALA A 136 -0.24 5.56 -10.33
CA ALA A 136 0.92 4.66 -10.28
C ALA A 136 1.81 4.91 -9.06
N ARG A 137 2.00 6.16 -8.63
CA ARG A 137 2.85 6.53 -7.49
C ARG A 137 2.22 6.05 -6.19
N LEU A 138 0.94 6.34 -6.00
CA LEU A 138 0.16 5.92 -4.83
C LEU A 138 0.04 4.39 -4.78
N THR A 139 -0.17 3.74 -5.93
CA THR A 139 -0.14 2.27 -6.03
C THR A 139 1.18 1.72 -5.52
N LEU A 140 2.31 2.28 -5.95
CA LEU A 140 3.64 1.85 -5.49
C LEU A 140 3.82 2.01 -3.97
N LEU A 141 3.31 3.11 -3.40
CA LEU A 141 3.37 3.34 -1.96
C LEU A 141 2.50 2.33 -1.18
N VAL A 142 1.28 2.05 -1.65
CA VAL A 142 0.42 1.04 -1.03
C VAL A 142 1.03 -0.36 -1.14
N LEU A 143 1.63 -0.71 -2.28
CA LEU A 143 2.32 -2.00 -2.45
C LEU A 143 3.50 -2.16 -1.48
N ARG A 144 4.21 -1.08 -1.14
CA ARG A 144 5.26 -1.12 -0.11
C ARG A 144 4.69 -1.46 1.27
N GLU A 145 3.55 -0.88 1.64
CA GLU A 145 2.88 -1.23 2.91
C GLU A 145 2.34 -2.67 2.90
N ILE A 146 1.74 -3.12 1.79
CA ILE A 146 1.32 -4.51 1.61
C ILE A 146 2.52 -5.46 1.74
N SER A 147 3.68 -5.10 1.22
CA SER A 147 4.90 -5.92 1.33
C SER A 147 5.31 -6.14 2.79
N LYS A 148 5.24 -5.11 3.64
CA LYS A 148 5.49 -5.23 5.09
C LYS A 148 4.50 -6.19 5.76
N VAL A 149 3.23 -6.09 5.37
CA VAL A 149 2.15 -6.96 5.83
C VAL A 149 2.38 -8.42 5.41
N LEU A 150 2.84 -8.66 4.17
CA LEU A 150 3.16 -10.00 3.69
C LEU A 150 4.37 -10.62 4.41
N LEU A 151 5.34 -9.80 4.80
CA LEU A 151 6.44 -10.26 5.67
C LEU A 151 5.93 -10.65 7.05
N LEU A 152 5.04 -9.84 7.64
CA LEU A 152 4.36 -10.19 8.89
C LEU A 152 3.59 -11.50 8.75
N LEU A 153 2.82 -11.69 7.67
CA LEU A 153 2.11 -12.95 7.40
C LEU A 153 3.06 -14.15 7.42
N ALA A 154 4.23 -14.03 6.77
CA ALA A 154 5.22 -15.10 6.72
C ALA A 154 5.79 -15.41 8.10
N GLU A 155 6.14 -14.38 8.89
CA GLU A 155 6.62 -14.54 10.27
C GLU A 155 5.58 -15.24 11.16
N ARG A 156 4.31 -14.81 11.05
CA ARG A 156 3.19 -15.40 11.80
C ARG A 156 2.95 -16.85 11.42
N ALA A 157 3.10 -17.19 10.14
CA ALA A 157 3.00 -18.56 9.68
C ALA A 157 4.17 -19.42 10.13
N GLU A 158 5.41 -18.92 10.05
CA GLU A 158 6.59 -19.63 10.52
C GLU A 158 6.48 -20.00 12.01
N TYR A 159 5.97 -19.07 12.84
CA TYR A 159 5.70 -19.31 14.25
C TYR A 159 4.71 -20.46 14.52
N GLN A 160 3.82 -20.77 13.57
CA GLN A 160 2.82 -21.84 13.68
C GLN A 160 3.36 -23.22 13.30
N ILE A 161 4.56 -23.30 12.69
CA ILE A 161 5.15 -24.58 12.27
C ILE A 161 5.54 -25.41 13.49
N SER A 162 5.15 -26.68 13.49
CA SER A 162 5.55 -27.66 14.50
C SER A 162 6.92 -28.25 14.15
N ILE A 163 7.89 -28.21 15.08
CA ILE A 163 9.32 -28.53 14.83
C ILE A 163 9.80 -29.80 15.60
N GLY A 164 8.87 -30.59 16.16
CA GLY A 164 9.18 -31.77 16.99
C GLY A 164 9.53 -33.04 16.19
N PRO A 165 10.03 -34.10 16.86
CA PRO A 165 10.35 -35.39 16.23
C PRO A 165 9.15 -36.01 15.51
N GLU A 166 7.94 -35.92 16.08
CA GLU A 166 6.71 -36.39 15.44
C GLU A 166 6.32 -35.58 14.19
N ALA A 167 6.80 -34.34 14.06
CA ALA A 167 6.60 -33.54 12.86
C ALA A 167 7.59 -33.91 11.73
N ARG A 168 8.66 -34.65 12.05
CA ARG A 168 9.76 -35.01 11.12
C ARG A 168 9.84 -36.51 10.82
N GLN A 169 8.89 -37.28 11.32
CA GLN A 169 8.84 -38.72 11.12
C GLN A 169 8.62 -39.07 9.64
N ILE A 170 9.43 -39.97 9.09
CA ILE A 170 9.37 -40.37 7.66
C ILE A 170 8.80 -41.77 7.44
N THR A 171 8.38 -42.45 8.51
CA THR A 171 7.86 -43.82 8.48
C THR A 171 6.43 -43.86 9.02
N GLY A 172 5.54 -44.64 8.41
CA GLY A 172 4.14 -44.75 8.86
C GLY A 172 3.23 -43.62 8.34
N PRO A 173 1.96 -43.56 8.80
CA PRO A 173 1.00 -42.55 8.37
C PRO A 173 1.33 -41.16 8.89
N ALA A 174 0.89 -40.12 8.18
CA ALA A 174 1.15 -38.72 8.52
C ALA A 174 0.60 -38.37 9.91
N THR A 175 1.44 -37.78 10.76
CA THR A 175 1.05 -37.38 12.11
C THR A 175 0.15 -36.13 12.06
N PRO A 176 -0.65 -35.87 13.11
CA PRO A 176 -1.46 -34.64 13.19
C PRO A 176 -0.62 -33.35 13.07
N LEU A 177 0.63 -33.35 13.57
CA LEU A 177 1.56 -32.23 13.44
C LEU A 177 2.05 -32.04 11.99
N GLN A 178 2.25 -33.15 11.26
CA GLN A 178 2.56 -33.10 9.84
C GLN A 178 1.38 -32.57 9.03
N ILE A 179 0.16 -33.10 9.25
CA ILE A 179 -1.07 -32.64 8.59
C ILE A 179 -1.29 -31.15 8.84
N LYS A 180 -1.04 -30.67 10.05
CA LYS A 180 -1.07 -29.25 10.41
C LYS A 180 -0.09 -28.43 9.57
N ASN A 181 1.18 -28.84 9.52
CA ASN A 181 2.23 -28.16 8.73
C ASN A 181 1.91 -28.18 7.22
N PHE A 182 1.37 -29.28 6.70
CA PHE A 182 0.92 -29.39 5.31
C PHE A 182 -0.22 -28.43 4.99
N THR A 183 -1.24 -28.38 5.86
CA THR A 183 -2.40 -27.50 5.72
C THR A 183 -1.98 -26.03 5.71
N LEU A 184 -1.08 -25.65 6.63
CA LEU A 184 -0.52 -24.31 6.70
C LEU A 184 0.27 -23.96 5.43
N SER A 185 1.12 -24.88 4.95
CA SER A 185 1.88 -24.71 3.70
C SER A 185 0.97 -24.54 2.48
N GLN A 186 -0.09 -25.34 2.38
CA GLN A 186 -1.09 -25.26 1.30
C GLN A 186 -1.80 -23.89 1.31
N HIS A 187 -2.15 -23.40 2.48
CA HIS A 187 -2.79 -22.09 2.63
C HIS A 187 -1.88 -20.92 2.26
N LEU A 188 -0.57 -21.05 2.45
CA LEU A 188 0.42 -20.04 2.05
C LEU A 188 0.78 -20.08 0.56
N GLN A 189 0.52 -21.19 -0.14
CA GLN A 189 0.69 -21.29 -1.59
C GLN A 189 -0.42 -20.55 -2.36
N LEU A 190 -1.64 -20.46 -1.82
CA LEU A 190 -2.77 -19.77 -2.46
C LEU A 190 -2.52 -18.25 -2.71
N PRO A 191 -1.93 -17.48 -1.77
CA PRO A 191 -1.50 -16.11 -2.04
C PRO A 191 -0.38 -15.97 -3.07
N LYS A 192 0.37 -17.04 -3.39
CA LYS A 192 1.38 -17.00 -4.46
C LYS A 192 0.73 -17.10 -5.84
N THR A 193 -0.20 -18.03 -6.03
CA THR A 193 -0.93 -18.17 -7.30
C THR A 193 -1.93 -17.04 -7.57
N ALA A 194 -2.50 -16.42 -6.54
CA ALA A 194 -3.32 -15.22 -6.69
C ALA A 194 -2.49 -13.95 -7.03
N ARG A 195 -1.16 -14.01 -6.86
CA ARG A 195 -0.24 -12.93 -7.21
C ARG A 195 -0.01 -12.83 -8.71
N ASP A 196 -0.07 -13.97 -9.41
CA ASP A 196 0.22 -14.05 -10.84
C ASP A 196 -0.76 -13.20 -11.67
N PRO A 197 -2.10 -13.30 -11.52
CA PRO A 197 -3.05 -12.48 -12.29
C PRO A 197 -3.01 -10.99 -11.94
N CYS A 198 -2.79 -10.63 -10.66
CA CYS A 198 -2.70 -9.25 -10.22
C CYS A 198 -1.47 -8.53 -10.78
N MET A 199 -0.39 -9.27 -11.06
CA MET A 199 0.78 -8.74 -11.76
C MET A 199 0.59 -8.67 -13.27
N CYS A 200 -0.25 -9.52 -13.87
CA CYS A 200 -0.58 -9.48 -15.31
C CYS A 200 -1.39 -8.24 -15.71
N ASN A 201 -2.21 -7.68 -14.82
CA ASN A 201 -3.05 -6.51 -15.11
C ASN A 201 -2.29 -5.16 -15.00
N ILE A 202 -1.03 -5.17 -14.55
CA ILE A 202 -0.15 -4.00 -14.53
C ILE A 202 0.72 -4.07 -15.78
N ASP A 203 0.14 -3.71 -16.93
CA ASP A 203 0.74 -3.95 -18.24
C ASP A 203 2.01 -3.09 -18.46
N ASN A 204 3.10 -3.81 -18.71
CA ASN A 204 4.26 -3.52 -19.56
C ASN A 204 4.70 -2.05 -19.77
N SER A 205 5.78 -1.66 -19.07
CA SER A 205 7.00 -1.23 -19.80
C SER A 205 8.23 -0.94 -18.94
N LYS A 206 8.16 -0.76 -17.60
CA LYS A 206 9.37 -0.38 -16.81
C LYS A 206 9.52 -0.94 -15.39
N THR A 207 8.65 -1.83 -14.91
CA THR A 207 8.64 -2.26 -13.50
C THR A 207 9.12 -3.69 -13.24
N ALA A 208 9.42 -4.47 -14.28
CA ALA A 208 9.85 -5.87 -14.15
C ALA A 208 11.15 -6.04 -13.33
N ASP A 209 12.05 -5.04 -13.36
CA ASP A 209 13.32 -5.10 -12.63
C ASP A 209 13.21 -4.82 -11.12
N CYS A 210 12.12 -4.19 -10.65
CA CYS A 210 11.95 -3.94 -9.21
C CYS A 210 11.48 -5.18 -8.44
N CYS A 211 10.70 -6.07 -9.07
CA CYS A 211 10.08 -7.20 -8.38
C CYS A 211 11.03 -8.38 -8.13
N PHE A 212 12.10 -8.54 -8.93
CA PHE A 212 13.00 -9.69 -8.79
C PHE A 212 14.01 -9.57 -7.64
N ARG A 213 14.25 -8.36 -7.12
CA ARG A 213 15.35 -8.13 -6.17
C ARG A 213 14.97 -8.00 -4.69
N TYR A 214 13.68 -7.94 -4.36
CA TYR A 214 13.27 -7.51 -3.01
C TYR A 214 12.24 -8.36 -2.24
N SER A 215 11.77 -9.53 -2.70
CA SER A 215 10.67 -10.20 -1.95
C SER A 215 10.56 -11.71 -2.04
N ILE A 216 11.66 -12.43 -1.81
CA ILE A 216 11.55 -13.75 -1.18
C ILE A 216 12.56 -13.80 -0.03
N PRO A 217 12.12 -13.73 1.24
CA PRO A 217 12.98 -14.07 2.36
C PRO A 217 13.39 -15.53 2.20
N CYS A 218 14.68 -15.83 2.36
CA CYS A 218 15.24 -17.18 2.33
C CYS A 218 14.50 -18.19 3.25
N SER A 219 13.66 -17.73 4.18
CA SER A 219 12.80 -18.57 5.02
C SER A 219 11.81 -19.44 4.21
N TRP A 220 11.37 -18.99 3.03
CA TRP A 220 10.52 -19.81 2.16
C TRP A 220 11.28 -20.95 1.48
N TYR A 221 12.62 -20.84 1.38
CA TYR A 221 13.49 -21.92 0.89
C TYR A 221 13.67 -23.00 1.98
N ASN A 222 13.77 -22.59 3.26
CA ASN A 222 13.89 -23.51 4.39
C ASN A 222 12.65 -24.40 4.59
N ILE A 223 11.44 -23.88 4.32
CA ILE A 223 10.21 -24.68 4.35
C ILE A 223 10.23 -25.76 3.26
N TRP A 224 10.91 -25.51 2.13
CA TRP A 224 11.07 -26.46 1.04
C TRP A 224 12.20 -27.48 1.29
N CYS A 225 13.25 -27.11 2.04
CA CYS A 225 14.35 -28.03 2.40
C CYS A 225 14.03 -28.96 3.58
N CYS A 226 12.92 -28.76 4.29
CA CYS A 226 12.45 -29.63 5.38
C CYS A 226 11.33 -30.61 4.98
N LEU A 227 10.96 -30.63 3.69
CA LEU A 227 10.15 -31.65 3.03
C LEU A 227 11.05 -32.57 2.20
#